data_AF-A0A7S1H1D3-F1
#
_entry.id   AF-A0A7S1H1D3-F1
#
_cell.length_a   1.000
_cell.length_b   1.000
_cell.length_c   1.000
_cell.angle_alpha   90.00
_cell.angle_beta   90.00
_cell.angle_gamma   90.00
#
_symmetry.space_group_name_H-M   'P 1'
#
loop_
_entity.id
_entity.type
_entity.pdbx_description
1 polymer ?
#
loop_
_entity_poly.entity_id
_entity_poly.type
_entity_poly.pdbx_seq_one_letter_code
_entity_poly.pdbx_strand_id
1 'polypeptide(L)'
;DGSGTIVGFAGSTADAFTLVERLESKLEEHPGQLARSCVELAKGWRTDKYLRRLEASLLVADEYVSLELTGNGDVLESSDGILGVGSGSPYALAAARALIDIEELSAEDVAHRAMKV
;
A
#
# COMPACT_ATOMS: atom_id res chain seq x y z
N ASP A 1 -16.33 5.85 -6.75
CA ASP A 1 -16.49 5.96 -5.28
C ASP A 1 -15.43 5.09 -4.64
N GLY A 2 -14.43 5.68 -3.97
CA GLY A 2 -13.28 4.95 -3.40
C GLY A 2 -13.63 4.06 -2.20
N SER A 3 -14.86 3.55 -2.11
CA SER A 3 -15.42 2.87 -0.93
C SER A 3 -14.82 1.51 -0.61
N GLY A 4 -13.85 1.03 -1.39
CA GLY A 4 -13.16 -0.25 -1.18
C GLY A 4 -11.63 -0.16 -1.19
N THR A 5 -11.04 1.03 -1.26
CA THR A 5 -9.57 1.19 -1.32
C THR A 5 -9.01 1.54 0.05
N ILE A 6 -7.98 0.81 0.48
CA ILE A 6 -7.24 1.06 1.71
C ILE A 6 -5.83 1.53 1.34
N VAL A 7 -5.31 2.52 2.09
CA VAL A 7 -3.97 3.07 1.89
C VAL A 7 -3.18 3.01 3.21
N GLY A 8 -1.93 2.56 3.13
CA GLY A 8 -0.98 2.54 4.23
C GLY A 8 0.30 3.28 3.88
N PHE A 9 0.83 4.08 4.81
CA PHE A 9 2.09 4.81 4.63
C PHE A 9 2.89 4.81 5.92
N ALA A 10 4.20 4.55 5.82
CA ALA A 10 5.13 4.66 6.93
C ALA A 10 6.08 5.84 6.70
N GLY A 11 5.81 6.98 7.35
CA GLY A 11 6.61 8.19 7.22
C GLY A 11 5.93 9.41 7.86
N SER A 12 6.25 10.60 7.37
CA SER A 12 5.64 11.83 7.87
C SER A 12 4.16 11.93 7.47
N THR A 13 3.34 12.49 8.34
CA THR A 13 1.92 12.72 8.07
C THR A 13 1.70 13.65 6.87
N ALA A 14 2.56 14.65 6.66
CA ALA A 14 2.44 15.58 5.54
C ALA A 14 2.68 14.91 4.18
N ASP A 15 3.67 14.01 4.11
CA ASP A 15 3.95 13.24 2.90
C ASP A 15 2.82 12.24 2.62
N ALA A 16 2.28 11.62 3.67
CA ALA A 16 1.14 10.70 3.56
C ALA A 16 -0.07 11.40 2.91
N PHE A 17 -0.49 12.56 3.44
CA PHE A 17 -1.61 13.31 2.88
C PHE A 17 -1.35 13.72 1.42
N THR A 18 -0.14 14.20 1.12
CA THR A 18 0.22 14.58 -0.25
C THR A 18 0.08 13.42 -1.23
N LEU A 19 0.51 12.21 -0.85
CA LEU A 19 0.42 11.03 -1.70
C LEU A 19 -1.02 10.51 -1.83
N VAL A 20 -1.80 10.58 -0.76
CA VAL A 20 -3.23 10.20 -0.77
C VAL A 20 -4.02 11.13 -1.70
N GLU A 21 -3.86 12.44 -1.59
CA GLU A 21 -4.54 13.40 -2.47
C GLU A 21 -4.20 13.16 -3.96
N ARG A 22 -2.94 12.85 -4.25
CA ARG A 22 -2.52 12.49 -5.62
C ARG A 22 -3.11 11.17 -6.07
N LEU A 23 -3.20 10.18 -5.19
CA LEU A 23 -3.85 8.89 -5.50
C LEU A 23 -5.33 9.10 -5.82
N GLU A 24 -6.05 9.88 -5.01
CA GLU A 24 -7.46 10.20 -5.22
C GLU A 24 -7.67 10.86 -6.59
N SER A 25 -6.86 11.85 -6.94
CA SER A 25 -6.88 12.46 -8.27
C SER A 25 -6.67 11.43 -9.39
N LYS A 26 -5.78 10.44 -9.21
CA LYS A 26 -5.59 9.36 -10.20
C LYS A 26 -6.73 8.34 -10.23
N LEU A 27 -7.44 8.13 -9.13
CA LEU A 27 -8.64 7.30 -9.10
C LEU A 27 -9.83 7.97 -9.79
N GLU A 28 -9.93 9.30 -9.68
CA GLU A 28 -10.93 10.09 -10.41
C GLU A 28 -10.66 10.10 -11.93
N GLU A 29 -9.39 10.26 -12.33
CA GLU A 29 -8.98 10.19 -13.75
C GLU A 29 -9.19 8.79 -14.35
N HIS A 30 -9.08 7.73 -13.54
CA HIS A 30 -9.16 6.33 -13.98
C HIS A 30 -10.10 5.50 -13.09
N PRO A 31 -11.43 5.73 -13.16
CA PRO A 31 -12.39 5.03 -12.31
C PRO A 31 -12.33 3.51 -12.47
N GLY A 32 -12.28 2.80 -11.35
CA GLY A 32 -12.25 1.33 -11.30
C GLY A 32 -10.95 0.68 -11.76
N GLN A 33 -9.86 1.45 -11.96
CA GLN A 33 -8.58 0.95 -12.45
C GLN A 33 -7.46 1.21 -11.43
N LEU A 34 -7.53 0.61 -10.24
CA LEU A 34 -6.58 0.84 -9.15
C LEU A 34 -5.12 0.70 -9.59
N ALA A 35 -4.78 -0.42 -10.22
CA ALA A 35 -3.42 -0.67 -10.70
C ALA A 35 -2.92 0.41 -11.67
N ARG A 36 -3.80 0.91 -12.56
CA ARG A 36 -3.45 2.01 -13.48
C ARG A 36 -3.23 3.32 -12.73
N SER A 37 -4.11 3.65 -11.79
CA SER A 37 -3.99 4.86 -10.95
C SER A 37 -2.68 4.83 -10.16
N CYS A 38 -2.31 3.67 -9.60
CA CYS A 38 -1.04 3.46 -8.92
C CYS A 38 0.18 3.65 -9.85
N VAL A 39 0.11 3.12 -11.08
CA VAL A 39 1.18 3.32 -12.09
C VAL A 39 1.34 4.79 -12.46
N GLU A 40 0.25 5.54 -12.66
CA GLU A 40 0.33 6.98 -12.97
C GLU A 40 0.85 7.79 -11.77
N LEU A 41 0.45 7.43 -10.54
CA LEU A 41 1.00 8.02 -9.32
C LEU A 41 2.51 7.77 -9.21
N ALA A 42 2.96 6.53 -9.39
CA ALA A 42 4.38 6.17 -9.31
C ALA A 42 5.23 6.91 -10.35
N LYS A 43 4.74 7.06 -11.59
CA LYS A 43 5.39 7.89 -12.62
C LYS A 43 5.54 9.34 -12.16
N GLY A 44 4.46 9.93 -11.64
CA GLY A 44 4.47 11.30 -11.12
C GLY A 44 5.43 11.47 -9.96
N TRP A 45 5.37 10.56 -8.98
CA TRP A 45 6.22 10.54 -7.79
C TRP A 45 7.71 10.52 -8.16
N ARG A 46 8.13 9.63 -9.07
CA ARG A 46 9.52 9.53 -9.53
C ARG A 46 10.08 10.84 -10.10
N THR A 47 9.23 11.61 -10.78
CA THR A 47 9.64 12.86 -11.43
C THR A 47 9.61 14.06 -10.48
N ASP A 48 8.84 13.98 -9.40
CA ASP A 48 8.69 15.06 -8.43
C ASP A 48 9.99 15.32 -7.68
N LYS A 49 10.44 16.58 -7.67
CA LYS A 49 11.73 16.98 -7.08
C LYS A 49 11.83 16.68 -5.59
N TYR A 50 10.70 16.80 -4.87
CA TYR A 50 10.65 16.62 -3.42
C TYR A 50 10.32 15.17 -3.07
N LEU A 51 9.25 14.63 -3.65
CA LEU A 51 8.75 13.32 -3.24
C LEU A 51 9.70 12.17 -3.61
N ARG A 52 10.46 12.27 -4.71
CA ARG A 52 11.39 11.19 -5.12
C ARG A 52 12.52 10.91 -4.12
N ARG A 53 12.72 11.78 -3.13
CA ARG A 53 13.72 11.63 -2.06
C ARG A 53 13.15 10.98 -0.81
N LEU A 54 11.85 10.68 -0.79
CA LEU A 54 11.22 9.99 0.31
C LEU A 54 11.69 8.53 0.33
N GLU A 55 12.29 8.14 1.44
CA GLU A 55 12.61 6.75 1.76
C GLU A 55 11.40 6.08 2.42
N ALA A 56 10.27 6.08 1.69
CA ALA A 56 9.00 5.53 2.16
C ALA A 56 8.27 4.78 1.05
N SER A 57 7.48 3.78 1.46
CA SER A 57 6.57 3.04 0.59
C SER A 57 5.13 3.40 0.90
N LEU A 58 4.30 3.44 -0.16
CA LEU A 58 2.85 3.56 -0.08
C LEU A 58 2.22 2.21 -0.41
N LEU A 59 1.49 1.63 0.53
CA LEU A 59 0.66 0.45 0.30
C LEU A 59 -0.72 0.89 -0.14
N VAL A 60 -1.26 0.25 -1.17
CA VAL A 60 -2.60 0.52 -1.68
C VAL A 60 -3.25 -0.82 -2.01
N ALA A 61 -4.46 -1.06 -1.51
CA ALA A 61 -5.17 -2.30 -1.77
C ALA A 61 -6.68 -2.09 -1.99
N ASP A 62 -7.29 -2.94 -2.80
CA ASP A 62 -8.74 -3.14 -2.87
C ASP A 62 -9.08 -4.63 -2.71
N GLU A 63 -10.31 -5.03 -3.06
CA GLU A 63 -10.75 -6.43 -2.97
C GLU A 63 -10.02 -7.39 -3.95
N TYR A 64 -9.31 -6.86 -4.95
CA TYR A 64 -8.69 -7.63 -6.02
C TYR A 64 -7.16 -7.63 -5.96
N VAL A 65 -6.55 -6.49 -5.61
CA VAL A 65 -5.09 -6.32 -5.67
C VAL A 65 -4.53 -5.62 -4.45
N SER A 66 -3.32 -6.03 -4.06
CA SER A 66 -2.49 -5.42 -3.03
C SER A 66 -1.19 -4.93 -3.67
N LEU A 67 -0.97 -3.61 -3.67
CA LEU A 67 0.13 -2.94 -4.37
C LEU A 67 1.04 -2.16 -3.40
N GLU A 68 2.34 -2.22 -3.62
CA GLU A 68 3.35 -1.35 -3.02
C GLU A 68 3.91 -0.39 -4.07
N LEU A 69 3.96 0.89 -3.73
CA LEU A 69 4.52 1.95 -4.56
C LEU A 69 5.72 2.60 -3.86
N THR A 70 6.75 2.93 -4.64
CA THR A 70 7.97 3.59 -4.13
C THR A 70 8.22 4.92 -4.83
N GLY A 71 9.01 5.79 -4.20
CA GLY A 71 9.49 7.04 -4.80
C GLY A 71 10.39 6.86 -6.04
N ASN A 72 10.86 5.64 -6.30
CA ASN A 72 11.62 5.31 -7.51
C ASN A 72 10.70 5.05 -8.73
N GLY A 73 9.39 5.04 -8.52
CA GLY A 73 8.40 4.78 -9.55
C GLY A 73 8.09 3.29 -9.76
N ASP A 74 8.41 2.47 -8.77
CA ASP A 74 8.05 1.05 -8.77
C ASP A 74 6.59 0.87 -8.38
N VAL A 75 5.93 -0.12 -8.98
CA VAL A 75 4.61 -0.63 -8.56
C VAL A 75 4.73 -2.14 -8.50
N LEU A 76 4.63 -2.69 -7.29
CA LEU A 76 4.84 -4.09 -7.01
C LEU A 76 3.56 -4.69 -6.45
N GLU A 77 3.07 -5.76 -7.07
CA GLU A 77 1.94 -6.52 -6.55
C GLU A 77 2.42 -7.63 -5.61
N SER A 78 1.73 -7.81 -4.48
CA SER A 78 2.04 -8.90 -3.58
C SER A 78 1.48 -10.22 -4.10
N SER A 79 2.35 -11.22 -4.29
CA SER A 79 1.95 -12.55 -4.77
C SER A 79 1.08 -13.33 -3.79
N ASP A 80 1.20 -13.04 -2.49
CA ASP A 80 0.40 -13.67 -1.43
C ASP A 80 -0.70 -12.74 -0.88
N GLY A 81 -0.86 -11.55 -1.48
CA GLY A 81 -1.82 -10.55 -1.03
C GLY A 81 -1.45 -9.83 0.28
N ILE A 82 -0.34 -10.20 0.93
CA ILE A 82 0.08 -9.67 2.22
C ILE A 82 1.13 -8.59 2.00
N LEU A 83 0.90 -7.40 2.57
CA LEU A 83 1.82 -6.27 2.54
C LEU A 83 2.01 -5.68 3.94
N GLY A 84 3.16 -5.04 4.15
CA GLY A 84 3.50 -4.41 5.41
C GLY A 84 4.56 -3.33 5.21
N VAL A 85 4.45 -2.23 5.96
CA VAL A 85 5.40 -1.12 5.93
C VAL A 85 5.82 -0.70 7.34
N GLY A 86 6.92 0.05 7.41
CA GLY A 86 7.51 0.49 8.68
C GLY A 86 8.51 -0.51 9.24
N SER A 87 9.15 -0.15 10.35
CA SER A 87 10.28 -0.89 10.94
C SER A 87 9.91 -2.29 11.43
N GLY A 88 8.66 -2.51 11.84
CA GLY A 88 8.15 -3.80 12.30
C GLY A 88 7.68 -4.73 11.17
N SER A 89 7.63 -4.25 9.93
CA SER A 89 7.04 -4.98 8.80
C SER A 89 7.62 -6.39 8.61
N PRO A 90 8.95 -6.64 8.67
CA PRO A 90 9.48 -7.99 8.48
C PRO A 90 8.93 -9.03 9.46
N TYR A 91 8.69 -8.64 10.72
CA TYR A 91 8.15 -9.52 11.75
C TYR A 91 6.66 -9.76 11.54
N ALA A 92 5.90 -8.68 11.31
CA ALA A 92 4.47 -8.75 11.04
C ALA A 92 4.17 -9.57 9.77
N LEU A 93 4.94 -9.38 8.69
CA LEU A 93 4.78 -10.15 7.44
C LEU A 93 5.04 -11.64 7.66
N ALA A 94 6.10 -11.99 8.41
CA ALA A 94 6.39 -13.39 8.72
C ALA A 94 5.26 -14.02 9.55
N ALA A 95 4.73 -13.31 10.54
CA ALA A 95 3.61 -13.77 11.35
C ALA A 95 2.32 -13.89 10.53
N ALA A 96 1.99 -12.90 9.70
CA ALA A 96 0.80 -12.91 8.85
C ALA A 96 0.82 -14.11 7.89
N ARG A 97 1.96 -14.35 7.22
CA ARG A 97 2.14 -15.50 6.31
C ARG A 97 2.00 -16.84 7.01
N ALA A 98 2.40 -16.94 8.28
CA ALA A 98 2.22 -18.16 9.07
C ALA A 98 0.77 -18.38 9.52
N LEU A 99 -0.07 -17.34 9.51
CA LEU A 99 -1.44 -17.35 10.01
C LEU A 99 -2.50 -17.38 8.89
N ILE A 100 -2.17 -16.94 7.67
CA ILE A 100 -3.16 -16.68 6.61
C ILE A 100 -3.92 -17.93 6.14
N ASP A 101 -3.30 -19.11 6.22
CA ASP A 101 -3.90 -20.38 5.80
C ASP A 101 -4.76 -21.06 6.90
N ILE A 102 -4.96 -20.39 8.05
CA ILE A 102 -5.79 -20.91 9.14
C ILE A 102 -7.25 -20.51 8.89
N GLU A 103 -8.10 -21.48 8.53
CA GLU A 103 -9.50 -21.25 8.11
C GLU A 103 -10.36 -20.49 9.14
N GLU A 104 -10.07 -20.62 10.43
CA GLU A 104 -10.81 -19.93 11.48
C GLU A 104 -10.41 -18.46 11.67
N LEU A 105 -9.38 -17.98 10.96
CA LEU A 105 -8.90 -16.60 11.06
C LEU A 105 -9.36 -15.77 9.88
N SER A 106 -10.02 -14.64 10.18
CA SER A 106 -10.28 -13.63 9.16
C SER A 106 -9.00 -12.86 8.80
N ALA A 107 -9.00 -12.17 7.65
CA ALA A 107 -7.89 -11.27 7.26
C ALA A 107 -7.62 -10.20 8.34
N GLU A 108 -8.67 -9.70 8.99
CA GLU A 108 -8.58 -8.76 10.10
C GLU A 108 -7.92 -9.41 11.34
N ASP A 109 -8.29 -10.64 11.69
CA ASP A 109 -7.64 -11.39 12.77
C ASP A 109 -6.15 -11.61 12.52
N VAL A 110 -5.80 -12.00 11.28
CA VAL A 110 -4.41 -12.21 10.85
C VAL A 110 -3.63 -10.90 10.99
N ALA A 111 -4.14 -9.79 10.46
CA ALA A 111 -3.49 -8.48 10.56
C ALA A 111 -3.27 -8.06 12.03
N HIS A 112 -4.30 -8.18 12.87
CA HIS A 112 -4.18 -7.82 14.29
C HIS A 112 -3.22 -8.69 15.08
N ARG A 113 -3.15 -10.00 14.78
CA ARG A 113 -2.22 -10.92 15.46
C ARG A 113 -0.79 -10.70 15.00
N ALA A 114 -0.58 -10.52 13.70
CA ALA A 114 0.72 -10.24 13.11
C ALA A 114 1.37 -8.99 13.70
N MET A 115 0.59 -7.93 13.90
CA MET A 115 1.09 -6.66 14.49
C MET A 115 1.48 -6.74 15.98
N LYS A 116 1.18 -7.86 16.66
CA LYS A 116 1.53 -8.08 18.08
C LYS A 116 2.84 -8.86 18.26
N VAL A 117 3.46 -9.30 17.17
CA VAL A 117 4.76 -9.99 17.14
C VAL A 117 5.87 -8.96 17.02
#